data_AF-A0A922S9T4-F1
#
_entry.id   AF-A0A922S9T4-F1
#
_cell.length_a   1.000
_cell.length_b   1.000
_cell.length_c   1.000
_cell.angle_alpha   90.00
_cell.angle_beta   90.00
_cell.angle_gamma   90.00
#
_symmetry.space_group_name_H-M   'P 1'
#
loop_
_entity.id
_entity.type
_entity.pdbx_description
1 polymer ?
#
loop_
_entity_poly.entity_id
_entity_poly.type
_entity_poly.pdbx_seq_one_letter_code
_entity_poly.pdbx_strand_id
1 'polypeptide(L)'
;MSCASSFLFTLNAGGTVEVNLYMEPTDVNDHIQILVQQEISVGEDYITGMKFLNSVNGWYTAQITLAGPDVYQGYISIIGMAAQNSKVIVDSFRYIPPGTNEDVCWIYEPPPTTPAPTTPAPNPCVRPPSEEEDTWFWTKLIIALIILLNLIVLVLTCIVFYELGRSKAEIPIIKRFMSTPSPSQQ
;
A
#
# COMPACT_ATOMS: atom_id res chain seq x y z
N MET A 1 2.51 -4.14 19.33
CA MET A 1 3.52 -3.47 18.48
C MET A 1 2.93 -3.29 17.10
N SER A 2 3.06 -2.10 16.53
CA SER A 2 2.61 -1.78 15.17
C SER A 2 3.74 -1.07 14.42
N CYS A 3 3.82 -1.22 13.10
CA CYS A 3 4.80 -0.53 12.28
C CYS A 3 4.19 -0.02 10.97
N ALA A 4 4.70 1.10 10.48
CA ALA A 4 4.39 1.66 9.17
C ALA A 4 5.67 2.17 8.52
N SER A 5 5.77 2.05 7.20
CA SER A 5 6.88 2.61 6.43
C SER A 5 6.36 3.42 5.25
N SER A 6 7.12 4.44 4.87
CA SER A 6 6.86 5.19 3.64
C SER A 6 7.30 4.41 2.39
N PHE A 7 6.98 4.96 1.22
CA PHE A 7 7.69 4.62 -0.02
C PHE A 7 9.13 5.15 0.02
N LEU A 8 9.94 4.75 -0.96
CA LEU A 8 11.29 5.26 -1.17
C LEU A 8 11.24 6.65 -1.82
N PHE A 9 12.00 7.60 -1.29
CA PHE A 9 12.12 8.93 -1.85
C PHE A 9 13.51 9.52 -1.63
N THR A 10 13.81 10.55 -2.42
CA THR A 10 15.11 11.21 -2.40
C THR A 10 15.26 12.07 -1.14
N LEU A 11 16.36 11.85 -0.43
CA LEU A 11 16.76 12.55 0.79
C LEU A 11 18.16 13.15 0.62
N ASN A 12 18.46 14.15 1.44
CA ASN A 12 19.75 14.83 1.45
C ASN A 12 20.28 14.96 2.88
N ALA A 13 21.60 14.84 3.03
CA ALA A 13 22.25 15.19 4.28
C ALA A 13 21.97 16.65 4.66
N GLY A 14 21.71 16.88 5.94
CA GLY A 14 21.32 18.19 6.48
C GLY A 14 19.85 18.57 6.26
N GLY A 15 19.06 17.76 5.54
CA GLY A 15 17.61 17.92 5.51
C GLY A 15 16.94 17.53 6.82
N THR A 16 15.67 17.89 6.97
CA THR A 16 14.88 17.62 8.19
C THR A 16 13.63 16.84 7.83
N VAL A 17 13.39 15.74 8.55
CA VAL A 17 12.09 15.05 8.56
C VAL A 17 11.31 15.51 9.78
N GLU A 18 10.08 15.93 9.55
CA GLU A 18 9.12 16.26 10.59
C GLU A 18 7.97 15.26 10.60
N VAL A 19 7.60 14.77 11.79
CA VAL A 19 6.46 13.87 11.97
C VAL A 19 5.53 14.45 13.03
N ASN A 20 4.29 14.71 12.65
CA ASN A 20 3.23 15.15 13.57
C ASN A 20 2.53 13.93 14.15
N LEU A 21 2.50 13.86 15.47
CA LEU A 21 1.95 12.73 16.20
C LEU A 21 1.21 13.18 17.46
N TYR A 22 0.27 12.36 17.89
CA TYR A 22 -0.43 12.49 19.16
C TYR A 22 -0.18 11.26 20.01
N MET A 23 0.18 11.46 21.27
CA MET A 23 0.38 10.37 22.23
C MET A 23 -0.43 10.64 23.50
N GLU A 24 -1.08 9.61 24.01
CA GLU A 24 -1.73 9.58 25.32
C GLU A 24 -1.30 8.27 26.01
N PRO A 25 -0.07 8.21 26.56
CA PRO A 25 0.49 6.99 27.13
C PRO A 25 -0.15 6.66 28.48
N THR A 26 -0.37 5.37 28.73
CA THR A 26 -0.88 4.84 30.00
C THR A 26 0.10 3.87 30.68
N ASP A 27 1.16 3.47 29.97
CA ASP A 27 2.22 2.60 30.47
C ASP A 27 3.62 3.21 30.21
N VAL A 28 4.59 2.90 31.07
CA VAL A 28 5.97 3.40 30.95
C VAL A 28 6.72 2.83 29.74
N ASN A 29 6.24 1.73 29.18
CA ASN A 29 6.79 1.10 27.99
C ASN A 29 6.16 1.63 26.70
N ASP A 30 5.18 2.53 26.78
CA ASP A 30 4.60 3.17 25.60
C ASP A 30 5.64 4.05 24.93
N HIS A 31 5.92 3.76 23.67
CA HIS A 31 6.88 4.54 22.90
C HIS A 31 6.62 4.48 21.40
N ILE A 32 7.17 5.46 20.71
CA ILE A 32 7.26 5.51 19.27
C ILE A 32 8.72 5.75 18.88
N GLN A 33 9.19 4.94 17.94
CA GLN A 33 10.50 5.04 17.33
C GLN A 33 10.30 5.42 15.86
N ILE A 34 10.95 6.51 15.45
CA ILE A 34 10.96 6.98 14.08
C ILE A 34 12.38 6.82 13.56
N LEU A 35 12.53 6.08 12.48
CA LEU A 35 13.80 5.77 11.83
C LEU A 35 13.76 6.31 10.41
N VAL A 36 14.80 7.02 10.00
CA VAL A 36 15.02 7.40 8.61
C VAL A 36 16.21 6.59 8.12
N GLN A 37 15.99 5.81 7.07
CA GLN A 37 16.93 4.80 6.61
C GLN A 37 17.30 5.07 5.15
N GLN A 38 18.58 4.96 4.84
CA GLN A 38 19.11 4.94 3.49
C GLN A 38 19.11 3.48 3.00
N GLU A 39 18.58 3.26 1.79
CA GLU A 39 18.75 1.99 1.08
C GLU A 39 20.11 2.01 0.39
N ILE A 40 21.02 1.11 0.78
CA ILE A 40 22.35 0.99 0.16
C ILE A 40 22.31 -0.12 -0.89
N SER A 41 21.84 -1.29 -0.50
CA SER A 41 21.65 -2.44 -1.36
C SER A 41 20.47 -3.26 -0.85
N VAL A 42 20.00 -4.24 -1.63
CA VAL A 42 18.81 -5.03 -1.26
C VAL A 42 19.04 -5.74 0.08
N GLY A 43 18.38 -5.26 1.13
CA GLY A 43 18.48 -5.80 2.49
C GLY A 43 19.59 -5.22 3.36
N GLU A 44 20.34 -4.22 2.88
CA GLU A 44 21.28 -3.44 3.69
C GLU A 44 20.84 -1.97 3.75
N ASP A 45 20.37 -1.58 4.93
CA ASP A 45 19.91 -0.23 5.22
C ASP A 45 20.79 0.43 6.28
N TYR A 46 20.99 1.74 6.14
CA TYR A 46 21.75 2.54 7.11
C TYR A 46 20.86 3.61 7.75
N ILE A 47 20.87 3.70 9.07
CA ILE A 47 20.07 4.70 9.80
C ILE A 47 20.74 6.08 9.63
N THR A 48 20.05 6.97 8.93
CA THR A 48 20.49 8.35 8.68
C THR A 48 19.88 9.36 9.66
N GLY A 49 18.79 8.99 10.33
CA GLY A 49 18.18 9.78 11.38
C GLY A 49 17.30 8.92 12.28
N MET A 50 17.18 9.29 13.55
CA MET A 50 16.30 8.59 14.48
C MET A 50 15.70 9.52 15.54
N LYS A 51 14.47 9.20 15.96
CA LYS A 51 13.83 9.78 17.14
C LYS A 51 13.18 8.67 17.96
N PHE A 52 13.30 8.78 19.28
CA PHE A 52 12.59 7.93 20.22
C PHE A 52 11.78 8.81 21.16
N LEU A 53 10.51 8.50 21.35
CA LEU A 53 9.59 9.25 22.20
C LEU A 53 8.79 8.28 23.09
N ASN A 54 8.82 8.49 24.39
CA ASN A 54 8.17 7.62 25.39
C ASN A 54 7.44 8.38 26.51
N SER A 55 7.43 9.72 26.47
CA SER A 55 6.84 10.55 27.54
C SER A 55 6.14 11.79 27.00
N VAL A 56 5.73 11.73 25.73
CA VAL A 56 4.94 12.78 25.11
C VAL A 56 3.47 12.54 25.45
N ASN A 57 2.80 13.58 25.95
CA ASN A 57 1.36 13.58 26.14
C ASN A 57 0.76 14.75 25.37
N GLY A 58 -0.15 14.48 24.45
CA GLY A 58 -0.71 15.43 23.51
C GLY A 58 -0.05 15.40 22.13
N TRP A 59 -0.31 16.48 21.37
CA TRP A 59 0.26 16.69 20.05
C TRP A 59 1.74 17.11 20.15
N TYR A 60 2.55 16.55 19.26
CA TYR A 60 3.97 16.80 19.20
C TYR A 60 4.48 16.67 17.77
N THR A 61 5.43 17.53 17.41
CA THR A 61 6.13 17.47 16.12
C THR A 61 7.55 16.98 16.37
N ALA A 62 7.84 15.76 15.93
CA ALA A 62 9.16 15.18 16.00
C ALA A 62 10.02 15.66 14.83
N GLN A 63 11.08 16.43 15.12
CA GLN A 63 12.06 16.84 14.12
C GLN A 63 13.32 15.94 14.18
N ILE A 64 13.76 15.52 13.00
CA ILE A 64 14.89 14.62 12.77
C ILE A 64 15.77 15.21 11.67
N THR A 65 16.98 15.65 12.02
CA THR A 65 17.98 16.06 11.04
C THR A 65 18.71 14.85 10.49
N LEU A 66 18.88 14.82 9.17
CA LEU A 66 19.46 13.68 8.47
C LEU A 66 20.97 13.80 8.31
N ALA A 67 21.68 12.72 8.62
CA ALA A 67 23.09 12.53 8.34
C ALA A 67 23.28 11.61 7.12
N GLY A 68 24.49 11.52 6.58
CA GLY A 68 24.82 10.60 5.49
C GLY A 68 25.41 11.31 4.26
N PRO A 69 25.30 10.70 3.07
CA PRO A 69 25.79 11.30 1.83
C PRO A 69 24.90 12.47 1.38
N ASP A 70 25.42 13.31 0.47
CA ASP A 70 24.74 14.54 0.03
C ASP A 70 23.33 14.28 -0.53
N VAL A 71 23.15 13.18 -1.29
CA VAL A 71 21.86 12.75 -1.86
C VAL A 71 21.78 11.23 -1.85
N TYR A 72 20.64 10.66 -1.41
CA TYR A 72 20.40 9.22 -1.39
C TYR A 72 18.91 8.87 -1.48
N GLN A 73 18.61 7.61 -1.83
CA GLN A 73 17.26 7.05 -1.70
C GLN A 73 17.07 6.50 -0.29
N GLY A 74 15.93 6.80 0.32
CA GLY A 74 15.62 6.32 1.65
C GLY A 74 14.13 6.32 1.95
N TYR A 75 13.79 5.83 3.13
CA TYR A 75 12.42 5.70 3.60
C TYR A 75 12.34 5.94 5.11
N ILE A 76 11.14 6.24 5.58
CA ILE A 76 10.85 6.44 7.00
C ILE A 76 10.16 5.19 7.52
N SER A 77 10.62 4.66 8.64
CA SER A 77 9.94 3.61 9.39
C SER A 77 9.51 4.11 10.76
N ILE A 78 8.26 3.87 11.10
CA ILE A 78 7.66 4.26 12.36
C ILE A 78 7.21 3.00 13.08
N ILE A 79 7.72 2.79 14.28
CA ILE A 79 7.46 1.61 15.10
C ILE A 79 6.85 2.08 16.42
N GLY A 80 5.66 1.59 16.73
CA GLY A 80 4.91 1.97 17.93
C GLY A 80 4.68 0.79 18.86
N MET A 81 4.85 1.05 20.16
CA MET A 81 4.41 0.19 21.25
C MET A 81 3.45 0.98 22.12
N ALA A 82 2.25 0.42 22.34
CA ALA A 82 1.21 1.04 23.13
C ALA A 82 0.46 -0.04 23.93
N ALA A 83 0.20 0.21 25.20
CA ALA A 83 -0.70 -0.58 26.02
C ALA A 83 -2.16 -0.42 25.57
N GLN A 84 -3.05 -1.28 26.07
CA GLN A 84 -4.42 -1.40 25.58
C GLN A 84 -5.25 -0.09 25.69
N ASN A 85 -4.94 0.77 26.67
CA ASN A 85 -5.65 2.03 26.89
C ASN A 85 -4.87 3.26 26.40
N SER A 86 -3.70 3.04 25.80
CA SER A 86 -2.85 4.11 25.29
C SER A 86 -3.26 4.46 23.87
N LYS A 87 -3.16 5.75 23.52
CA LYS A 87 -3.40 6.21 22.15
C LYS A 87 -2.10 6.69 21.55
N VAL A 88 -1.82 6.22 20.34
CA VAL A 88 -0.71 6.70 19.50
C VAL A 88 -1.26 6.89 18.10
N ILE A 89 -1.18 8.12 17.60
CA ILE A 89 -1.65 8.50 16.27
C ILE A 89 -0.50 9.20 15.57
N VAL A 90 -0.17 8.76 14.36
CA VAL A 90 0.68 9.49 13.43
C VAL A 90 -0.25 10.13 12.43
N ASP A 91 -0.22 11.45 12.36
CA ASP A 91 -1.10 12.20 11.47
C ASP A 91 -0.42 12.43 10.11
N SER A 92 0.76 13.03 10.13
CA SER A 92 1.47 13.44 8.90
C SER A 92 2.97 13.42 9.08
N PHE A 93 3.69 13.30 7.97
CA PHE A 93 5.12 13.58 7.91
C PHE A 93 5.45 14.44 6.70
N ARG A 94 6.51 15.24 6.80
CA ARG A 94 7.10 15.97 5.68
C ARG A 94 8.62 15.92 5.73
N TYR A 95 9.22 16.04 4.56
CA TYR A 95 10.65 16.20 4.40
C TYR A 95 10.96 17.62 3.91
N ILE A 96 11.94 18.26 4.54
CA ILE A 96 12.41 19.61 4.25
C ILE A 96 13.87 19.48 3.77
N PRO A 97 14.14 19.71 2.47
CA PRO A 97 15.51 19.67 1.97
C PRO A 97 16.38 20.78 2.57
N PRO A 98 17.70 20.57 2.70
CA PRO A 98 18.60 21.56 3.27
C PRO A 98 18.58 22.87 2.45
N GLY A 99 18.59 24.01 3.15
CA GLY A 99 18.59 25.33 2.53
C GLY A 99 17.26 25.76 1.89
N THR A 100 16.19 24.98 2.07
CA THR A 100 14.84 25.34 1.60
C THR A 100 14.18 26.32 2.55
N ASN A 101 13.47 27.32 2.01
CA ASN A 101 12.61 28.18 2.81
C ASN A 101 11.32 27.43 3.16
N GLU A 102 11.08 27.21 4.46
CA GLU A 102 9.96 26.45 5.02
C GLU A 102 8.59 27.06 4.67
N ASP A 103 8.54 28.37 4.36
CA ASP A 103 7.31 29.09 4.01
C ASP A 103 6.72 28.70 2.64
N VAL A 104 7.44 27.89 1.86
CA VAL A 104 7.03 27.49 0.51
C VAL A 104 6.26 26.16 0.51
N CYS A 105 6.31 25.37 1.59
CA CYS A 105 5.71 24.03 1.63
C CYS A 105 4.69 23.85 2.78
N TRP A 106 3.43 24.16 2.48
CA TRP A 106 2.30 23.99 3.39
C TRP A 106 1.64 22.61 3.18
N ILE A 107 1.50 21.82 4.26
CA ILE A 107 0.69 20.58 4.25
C ILE A 107 -0.81 20.92 4.27
N TYR A 108 -1.19 21.96 5.01
CA TYR A 108 -2.56 22.47 5.09
C TYR A 108 -2.61 23.86 4.46
N GLU A 109 -3.56 24.06 3.55
CA GLU A 109 -3.79 25.38 2.99
C GLU A 109 -4.27 26.32 4.10
N PRO A 110 -3.61 27.48 4.31
CA PRO A 110 -4.07 28.44 5.29
C PRO A 110 -5.50 28.88 4.93
N PRO A 111 -6.37 29.14 5.93
CA PRO A 111 -7.71 29.60 5.65
C PRO A 111 -7.68 30.86 4.78
N PRO A 112 -8.64 31.04 3.85
CA PRO A 112 -8.62 32.16 2.92
C PRO A 112 -8.63 33.47 3.72
N THR A 113 -7.51 34.17 3.66
CA THR A 113 -7.43 35.52 4.22
C THR A 113 -8.18 36.44 3.27
N THR A 114 -9.23 37.11 3.74
CA THR A 114 -9.98 38.10 2.95
C THR A 114 -9.00 39.16 2.40
N PRO A 115 -8.85 39.31 1.07
CA PRO A 115 -7.82 40.18 0.52
C PRO A 115 -8.20 41.67 0.62
N ALA A 116 -7.26 42.48 1.10
CA ALA A 116 -7.23 43.90 0.79
C ALA A 116 -6.92 44.10 -0.72
N PRO A 117 -7.46 45.14 -1.39
CA PRO A 117 -7.36 45.28 -2.84
C PRO A 117 -5.93 45.67 -3.26
N THR A 118 -5.25 44.82 -4.04
CA THR A 118 -4.07 45.24 -4.83
C THR A 118 -3.93 44.45 -6.14
N THR A 119 -3.67 45.23 -7.19
CA THR A 119 -3.36 45.03 -8.62
C THR A 119 -2.76 43.68 -9.08
N PRO A 120 -3.12 43.15 -10.27
CA PRO A 120 -2.68 41.84 -10.74
C PRO A 120 -1.25 41.86 -11.34
N ALA A 121 -0.42 40.91 -10.90
CA ALA A 121 0.82 40.49 -11.55
C ALA A 121 0.69 39.02 -12.02
N PRO A 122 1.44 38.59 -13.06
CA PRO A 122 1.14 37.35 -13.78
C PRO A 122 1.72 36.12 -13.08
N ASN A 123 0.88 35.11 -12.84
CA ASN A 123 1.28 33.77 -12.39
C ASN A 123 1.95 32.96 -13.50
N PRO A 124 3.10 32.31 -13.25
CA PRO A 124 3.51 31.14 -14.02
C PRO A 124 3.83 29.98 -13.08
N CYS A 125 2.80 29.30 -12.56
CA CYS A 125 2.95 27.95 -12.03
C CYS A 125 1.78 27.13 -12.55
N VAL A 126 1.99 26.55 -13.74
CA VAL A 126 1.10 25.50 -14.27
C VAL A 126 1.41 24.23 -13.49
N ARG A 127 0.41 23.75 -12.75
CA ARG A 127 0.40 22.42 -12.12
C ARG A 127 0.66 21.36 -13.21
N PRO A 128 1.60 20.40 -13.03
CA PRO A 128 1.69 19.27 -13.94
C PRO A 128 0.38 18.47 -13.89
N PRO A 129 -0.13 17.97 -15.02
CA PRO A 129 -1.37 17.20 -15.05
C PRO A 129 -1.22 15.96 -14.16
N SER A 130 -2.18 15.74 -13.26
CA SER A 130 -2.30 14.52 -12.48
C SER A 130 -2.70 13.36 -13.40
N GLU A 131 -1.79 12.42 -13.64
CA GLU A 131 -2.02 11.22 -14.48
C GLU A 131 -2.85 10.11 -13.77
N GLU A 132 -3.63 10.44 -12.73
CA GLU A 132 -4.33 9.43 -11.92
C GLU A 132 -5.59 8.83 -12.56
N GLU A 133 -6.06 9.31 -13.72
CA GLU A 133 -7.32 8.83 -14.30
C GLU A 133 -7.17 7.58 -15.22
N ASP A 134 -5.97 7.24 -15.68
CA ASP A 134 -5.83 6.14 -16.66
C ASP A 134 -5.75 4.75 -16.03
N THR A 135 -5.13 4.60 -14.86
CA THR A 135 -4.89 3.26 -14.25
C THR A 135 -6.17 2.57 -13.78
N TRP A 136 -7.15 3.34 -13.30
CA TRP A 136 -8.43 2.83 -12.83
C TRP A 136 -9.31 2.30 -13.97
N PHE A 137 -9.26 2.93 -15.15
CA PHE A 137 -9.98 2.48 -16.34
C PHE A 137 -9.47 1.11 -16.81
N TRP A 138 -8.15 0.96 -16.93
CA TRP A 138 -7.53 -0.30 -17.34
C TRP A 138 -7.79 -1.43 -16.33
N THR A 139 -7.75 -1.12 -15.03
CA THR A 139 -8.03 -2.10 -13.97
C THR A 139 -9.44 -2.67 -14.09
N LYS A 140 -10.46 -1.83 -14.34
CA LYS A 140 -11.84 -2.28 -14.56
C LYS A 140 -11.99 -3.14 -15.80
N LEU A 141 -11.31 -2.78 -16.90
CA LEU A 141 -11.35 -3.53 -18.15
C LEU A 141 -10.71 -4.92 -17.98
N ILE A 142 -9.57 -5.01 -17.31
CA ILE A 142 -8.87 -6.27 -17.03
C ILE A 142 -9.73 -7.19 -16.17
N ILE A 143 -10.33 -6.67 -15.09
CA ILE A 143 -11.21 -7.46 -14.21
C ILE A 143 -12.42 -8.00 -15.01
N ALA A 144 -13.06 -7.16 -15.83
CA ALA A 144 -14.20 -7.58 -16.65
C ALA A 144 -13.81 -8.68 -17.64
N LEU A 145 -12.64 -8.59 -18.27
CA LEU A 145 -12.15 -9.58 -19.22
C LEU A 145 -11.82 -10.92 -18.53
N ILE A 146 -11.23 -10.89 -17.34
CA ILE A 146 -10.95 -12.09 -16.55
C ILE A 146 -12.26 -12.80 -16.16
N ILE A 147 -13.27 -12.05 -15.69
CA ILE A 147 -14.58 -12.62 -15.32
C ILE A 147 -15.25 -13.25 -16.55
N LEU A 148 -15.26 -12.54 -17.68
CA LEU A 148 -15.84 -13.04 -18.93
C LEU A 148 -15.15 -14.32 -19.41
N LEU A 149 -13.80 -14.36 -19.35
CA LEU A 149 -13.02 -15.53 -19.74
C LEU A 149 -13.34 -16.74 -18.84
N ASN A 150 -13.39 -16.54 -17.53
CA ASN A 150 -13.75 -17.62 -16.59
C ASN A 150 -15.17 -18.14 -16.82
N LEU A 151 -16.11 -17.25 -17.12
CA LEU A 151 -17.50 -17.63 -17.43
C LEU A 151 -17.56 -18.46 -18.73
N ILE A 152 -16.81 -18.08 -19.77
CA ILE A 152 -16.73 -18.85 -21.02
C ILE A 152 -16.14 -20.24 -20.77
N VAL A 153 -15.03 -20.32 -20.02
CA VAL A 153 -14.41 -21.62 -19.69
C VAL A 153 -15.39 -22.50 -18.91
N LEU A 154 -16.10 -21.94 -17.93
CA LEU A 154 -17.10 -22.67 -17.16
C LEU A 154 -18.23 -23.21 -18.05
N VAL A 155 -18.78 -22.38 -18.94
CA VAL A 155 -19.83 -22.81 -19.88
C VAL A 155 -19.32 -23.93 -20.80
N LEU A 156 -18.11 -23.79 -21.37
CA LEU A 156 -17.51 -24.81 -22.23
C LEU A 156 -17.30 -26.13 -21.48
N THR A 157 -16.81 -26.08 -20.24
CA THR A 157 -16.66 -27.30 -19.42
C THR A 157 -18.01 -27.96 -19.16
N CYS A 158 -19.06 -27.19 -18.82
CA CYS A 158 -20.41 -27.70 -18.66
C CYS A 158 -20.93 -28.39 -19.92
N ILE A 159 -20.71 -27.80 -21.11
CA ILE A 159 -21.11 -28.40 -22.39
C ILE A 159 -20.37 -29.71 -22.63
N VAL A 160 -19.04 -29.75 -22.40
CA VAL A 160 -18.25 -30.97 -22.57
C VAL A 160 -18.73 -32.07 -21.63
N PHE A 161 -18.95 -31.76 -20.35
CA PHE A 161 -19.48 -32.73 -19.39
C PHE A 161 -20.90 -33.18 -19.74
N TYR A 162 -21.74 -32.27 -20.24
CA TYR A 162 -23.09 -32.59 -20.71
C TYR A 162 -23.05 -33.56 -21.89
N GLU A 163 -22.23 -33.31 -22.91
CA GLU A 163 -22.10 -34.19 -24.08
C GLU A 163 -21.47 -35.54 -23.72
N LEU A 164 -20.46 -35.56 -22.85
CA LEU A 164 -19.88 -36.81 -22.33
C LEU A 164 -20.91 -37.63 -21.53
N GLY A 165 -21.72 -36.96 -20.70
CA GLY A 165 -22.80 -37.59 -19.93
C GLY A 165 -23.89 -38.15 -20.84
N ARG A 166 -24.31 -37.36 -21.83
CA ARG A 166 -25.29 -37.76 -22.84
C ARG A 166 -24.83 -38.96 -23.65
N SER A 167 -23.58 -38.95 -24.14
CA SER A 167 -23.01 -40.07 -24.91
C SER A 167 -22.96 -41.38 -24.11
N LYS A 168 -22.72 -41.32 -22.79
CA LYS A 168 -22.73 -42.51 -21.92
C LYS A 168 -24.13 -43.06 -21.65
N ALA A 169 -25.18 -42.24 -21.74
CA ALA A 169 -26.56 -42.68 -21.55
C ALA A 169 -27.12 -43.47 -22.74
N GLU A 170 -26.48 -43.39 -23.92
CA GLU A 170 -26.92 -44.06 -25.15
C GLU A 170 -26.24 -45.42 -25.41
N ILE A 171 -25.58 -46.06 -24.43
CA ILE A 171 -25.08 -47.43 -24.62
C ILE A 171 -26.28 -48.40 -24.73
N PRO A 172 -26.53 -49.03 -25.90
CA PRO A 172 -27.67 -49.93 -26.08
C PRO A 172 -27.42 -51.27 -25.41
N ILE A 173 -28.41 -51.73 -24.66
CA ILE A 173 -28.58 -53.08 -24.12
C ILE A 173 -28.63 -54.08 -25.29
N ILE A 174 -27.50 -54.54 -25.83
CA ILE A 174 -27.48 -55.62 -26.84
C ILE A 174 -26.31 -56.58 -26.60
N LYS A 175 -26.68 -57.86 -26.44
CA LYS A 175 -25.87 -59.10 -26.35
C LYS A 175 -25.37 -59.54 -24.96
N ARG A 176 -26.30 -59.72 -24.02
CA ARG A 176 -26.36 -60.98 -23.25
C ARG A 176 -27.17 -61.97 -24.09
N PHE A 177 -26.51 -62.75 -24.94
CA PHE A 177 -27.12 -63.92 -25.55
C PHE A 177 -26.21 -65.13 -25.32
N MET A 178 -26.79 -66.12 -24.64
CA MET A 178 -26.44 -67.54 -24.64
C MET A 178 -25.09 -67.96 -24.01
N SER A 179 -25.16 -68.25 -22.71
CA SER A 179 -24.44 -69.38 -22.12
C SER A 179 -25.48 -70.40 -21.63
N THR A 180 -25.79 -71.39 -22.47
CA THR A 180 -26.47 -72.62 -22.04
C THR A 180 -25.39 -73.64 -21.68
N PRO A 181 -25.34 -74.16 -20.43
CA PRO A 181 -24.40 -75.22 -20.08
C PRO A 181 -24.94 -76.59 -20.52
N SER A 182 -24.09 -77.37 -21.20
CA SER A 182 -24.31 -78.79 -21.45
C SER A 182 -23.90 -79.61 -20.21
N PRO A 183 -24.71 -80.59 -19.75
CA PRO A 183 -24.36 -81.46 -18.64
C PRO A 183 -23.53 -82.67 -19.09
N SER A 184 -22.44 -82.92 -18.36
CA SER A 184 -21.65 -84.15 -18.34
C SER A 184 -21.59 -84.56 -16.85
N GLN A 185 -21.77 -85.78 -16.36
CA GLN A 185 -21.72 -87.14 -16.90
C GLN A 185 -22.51 -88.10 -15.98
N GLN A 186 -23.06 -89.20 -16.51
CA GLN A 186 -22.76 -90.59 -16.12
C GLN A 186 -23.50 -91.59 -17.00
#